data_AF-A0A931PZP2-F1
#
_entry.id   AF-A0A931PZP2-F1
#
_cell.length_a   1.000
_cell.length_b   1.000
_cell.length_c   1.000
_cell.angle_alpha   90.00
_cell.angle_beta   90.00
_cell.angle_gamma   90.00
#
_symmetry.space_group_name_H-M   'P 1'
#
loop_
_entity.id
_entity.type
_entity.pdbx_description
1 polymer ?
#
loop_
_entity_poly.entity_id
_entity_poly.type
_entity_poly.pdbx_seq_one_letter_code
_entity_poly.pdbx_strand_id
1 'polypeptide(L)'
;VPATAPAALAAPPAKAEVKADNLVTIKSPMIGTFYRRSAPDKPIFAEVGDEVTPGKVVCIIEAMKLFNEIESEIKGKIVKVLVEDQSPVEYDQPLFLVEPA
;
A
#
# COMPACT_ATOMS: atom_id res chain seq x y z
N VAL A 1 -17.43 -3.72 58.31
CA VAL A 1 -16.11 -3.54 57.64
C VAL A 1 -16.39 -3.35 56.16
N PRO A 2 -15.81 -2.33 55.50
CA PRO A 2 -16.36 -1.73 54.29
C PRO A 2 -15.83 -2.34 52.97
N ALA A 3 -16.66 -2.14 51.94
CA ALA A 3 -16.45 -2.10 50.50
C ALA A 3 -15.07 -2.44 49.90
N THR A 4 -15.07 -3.43 49.01
CA THR A 4 -14.09 -3.58 47.92
C THR A 4 -14.77 -3.27 46.59
N ALA A 5 -14.40 -2.13 46.02
CA ALA A 5 -14.68 -1.75 44.63
C ALA A 5 -13.74 -2.50 43.68
N PRO A 6 -14.18 -2.90 42.47
CA PRO A 6 -13.27 -3.22 41.39
C PRO A 6 -13.14 -2.03 40.44
N ALA A 7 -11.92 -1.48 40.45
CA ALA A 7 -11.11 -1.02 39.33
C ALA A 7 -11.81 -0.62 38.02
N ALA A 8 -11.66 0.66 37.68
CA ALA A 8 -11.83 1.23 36.36
C ALA A 8 -10.99 0.45 35.31
N LEU A 9 -11.69 -0.13 34.32
CA LEU A 9 -11.05 -0.63 33.11
C LEU A 9 -10.57 0.55 32.28
N ALA A 10 -9.27 0.58 32.05
CA ALA A 10 -8.60 1.48 31.12
C ALA A 10 -9.21 1.35 29.70
N ALA A 11 -9.55 2.49 29.12
CA ALA A 11 -9.93 2.61 27.72
C ALA A 11 -8.78 2.11 26.82
N PRO A 12 -9.05 1.31 25.78
CA PRO A 12 -8.08 1.06 24.73
C PRO A 12 -7.69 2.39 24.06
N PRO A 13 -6.41 2.60 23.72
CA PRO A 13 -6.02 3.76 22.96
C PRO A 13 -6.77 3.74 21.63
N ALA A 14 -7.40 4.87 21.31
CA ALA A 14 -8.00 5.12 20.03
C ALA A 14 -6.99 4.75 18.94
N LYS A 15 -7.25 3.64 18.24
CA LYS A 15 -6.77 3.45 16.88
C LYS A 15 -7.19 4.72 16.16
N ALA A 16 -6.23 5.56 15.79
CA ALA A 16 -6.48 6.65 14.87
C ALA A 16 -7.16 6.00 13.66
N GLU A 17 -8.47 6.21 13.57
CA GLU A 17 -9.23 5.97 12.37
C GLU A 17 -8.62 6.93 11.36
N VAL A 18 -7.65 6.42 10.59
CA VAL A 18 -7.28 6.97 9.31
C VAL A 18 -8.59 7.19 8.61
N LYS A 19 -8.95 8.47 8.44
CA LYS A 19 -10.26 8.91 7.97
C LYS A 19 -10.45 8.33 6.59
N ALA A 20 -11.13 7.18 6.52
CA ALA A 20 -11.20 6.29 5.38
C ALA A 20 -12.08 6.82 4.24
N ASP A 21 -12.30 8.14 4.16
CA ASP A 21 -13.33 8.70 3.29
C ASP A 21 -12.86 8.92 1.85
N ASN A 22 -11.56 8.88 1.54
CA ASN A 22 -11.06 9.06 0.16
C ASN A 22 -9.79 8.25 -0.15
N LEU A 23 -9.77 6.96 0.18
CA LEU A 23 -8.64 6.11 -0.20
C LEU A 23 -8.62 5.92 -1.72
N VAL A 24 -7.46 6.14 -2.34
CA VAL A 24 -7.26 6.02 -3.79
C VAL A 24 -6.41 4.80 -4.08
N THR A 25 -6.71 4.09 -5.16
CA THR A 25 -5.95 2.93 -5.58
C THR A 25 -5.03 3.25 -6.76
N ILE A 26 -3.77 2.84 -6.67
CA ILE A 26 -2.89 2.76 -7.85
C ILE A 26 -3.20 1.42 -8.51
N LYS A 27 -3.55 1.47 -9.81
CA LYS A 27 -3.97 0.31 -10.58
C LYS A 27 -2.89 -0.10 -11.58
N SER A 28 -2.98 -1.34 -12.07
CA SER A 28 -2.13 -1.82 -13.12
C SER A 28 -2.57 -1.29 -14.49
N PRO A 29 -1.69 -0.63 -15.26
CA PRO A 29 -2.01 -0.19 -16.62
C PRO A 29 -1.86 -1.31 -17.66
N MET A 30 -1.42 -2.52 -17.26
CA MET A 30 -1.17 -3.63 -18.18
C MET A 30 -1.38 -5.00 -17.52
N ILE A 31 -1.39 -6.05 -18.33
CA ILE A 31 -1.40 -7.44 -17.85
C ILE A 31 0.05 -7.90 -17.74
N GLY A 32 0.42 -8.54 -16.62
CA GLY A 32 1.79 -9.01 -16.42
C GLY A 32 2.04 -9.63 -15.05
N THR A 33 3.30 -9.68 -14.64
CA THR A 33 3.71 -10.15 -13.32
C THR A 33 4.18 -8.97 -12.46
N PHE A 34 3.60 -8.80 -11.28
CA PHE A 34 3.93 -7.73 -10.36
C PHE A 34 5.20 -8.06 -9.57
N TYR A 35 6.13 -7.10 -9.48
CA TYR A 35 7.27 -7.17 -8.57
C TYR A 35 7.44 -5.89 -7.77
N ARG A 36 7.83 -6.05 -6.50
CA ARG A 36 8.05 -4.95 -5.56
C ARG A 36 9.42 -4.28 -5.72
N ARG A 37 10.34 -4.91 -6.46
CA ARG A 37 11.74 -4.50 -6.67
C ARG A 37 12.18 -4.87 -8.08
N SER A 38 13.15 -4.12 -8.63
CA SER A 38 13.69 -4.35 -9.97
C SER A 38 14.55 -5.60 -10.10
N ALA A 39 15.14 -6.06 -8.99
CA ALA A 39 15.91 -7.29 -8.89
C ALA A 39 15.92 -7.78 -7.43
N PRO A 40 16.24 -9.06 -7.16
CA PRO A 40 16.30 -9.61 -5.80
C PRO A 40 17.20 -8.82 -4.85
N ASP A 41 18.31 -8.28 -5.34
CA ASP A 41 19.30 -7.55 -4.53
C ASP A 41 19.02 -6.05 -4.42
N LYS A 42 17.94 -5.57 -5.05
CA LYS A 42 17.54 -4.16 -5.04
C LYS A 42 16.50 -3.89 -3.95
N PRO A 43 16.51 -2.66 -3.40
CA PRO A 43 15.44 -2.23 -2.50
C PRO A 43 14.10 -2.25 -3.24
N ILE A 44 13.05 -2.49 -2.48
CA ILE A 44 11.68 -2.32 -2.92
C ILE A 44 11.38 -0.84 -3.23
N PHE A 45 10.54 -0.64 -4.23
CA PHE A 45 10.17 0.70 -4.69
C PHE A 45 9.28 1.42 -3.70
N ALA A 46 8.31 0.71 -3.12
CA ALA A 46 7.39 1.28 -2.14
C ALA A 46 6.85 0.22 -1.17
N GLU A 47 6.58 0.68 0.06
CA GLU A 47 6.08 -0.15 1.16
C GLU A 47 4.92 0.53 1.88
N VAL A 48 4.21 -0.22 2.71
CA VAL A 48 3.22 0.35 3.62
C VAL A 48 3.90 1.34 4.57
N GLY A 49 3.42 2.57 4.58
CA GLY A 49 3.99 3.67 5.34
C GLY A 49 4.81 4.64 4.50
N ASP A 50 5.12 4.30 3.25
CA ASP A 50 5.95 5.14 2.37
C ASP A 50 5.14 6.25 1.70
N GLU A 51 5.75 7.42 1.52
CA GLU A 51 5.15 8.56 0.84
C GLU A 51 5.37 8.47 -0.68
N VAL A 52 4.29 8.61 -1.45
CA VAL A 52 4.30 8.61 -2.92
C VAL A 52 3.90 9.98 -3.45
N THR A 53 4.47 10.33 -4.60
CA THR A 53 4.18 11.55 -5.35
C THR A 53 3.94 11.20 -6.82
N PRO A 54 3.23 12.04 -7.59
CA PRO A 54 3.10 11.86 -9.02
C PRO A 54 4.47 11.68 -9.70
N GLY A 55 4.66 10.61 -10.47
CA GLY A 55 5.93 10.25 -11.11
C GLY A 55 6.90 9.43 -10.24
N LYS A 56 6.56 9.12 -8.97
CA LYS A 56 7.38 8.20 -8.16
C LYS A 56 7.11 6.76 -8.58
N VAL A 57 8.14 6.00 -8.92
CA VAL A 57 8.03 4.56 -9.19
C VAL A 57 7.65 3.80 -7.91
N VAL A 58 6.55 3.04 -7.96
CA VAL A 58 6.02 2.27 -6.82
C VAL A 58 6.18 0.76 -6.96
N CYS A 59 6.28 0.25 -8.18
CA CYS A 59 6.56 -1.15 -8.49
C CYS A 59 6.98 -1.30 -9.96
N ILE A 60 7.30 -2.53 -10.37
CA ILE A 60 7.45 -2.87 -11.78
C ILE A 60 6.48 -4.00 -12.15
N ILE A 61 6.08 -4.02 -13.42
CA ILE A 61 5.29 -5.11 -14.00
C ILE A 61 6.08 -5.68 -15.17
N GLU A 62 6.29 -6.99 -15.13
CA GLU A 62 6.87 -7.73 -16.25
C GLU A 62 5.77 -8.10 -17.23
N ALA A 63 5.84 -7.55 -18.44
CA ALA A 63 4.95 -7.88 -19.55
C ALA A 63 5.81 -8.21 -20.78
N MET A 64 5.63 -9.41 -21.35
CA MET A 64 6.36 -9.84 -22.55
C MET A 64 7.89 -9.75 -22.45
N LYS A 65 8.47 -10.10 -21.29
CA LYS A 65 9.91 -9.98 -20.95
C LYS A 65 10.43 -8.54 -20.81
N LEU A 66 9.54 -7.56 -20.78
CA LEU A 66 9.88 -6.16 -20.52
C LEU A 66 9.45 -5.80 -19.10
N PHE A 67 10.35 -5.16 -18.35
CA PHE A 67 10.05 -4.66 -17.01
C PHE A 67 9.62 -3.20 -17.12
N ASN A 68 8.35 -2.95 -16.86
CA ASN A 68 7.76 -1.62 -16.97
C ASN A 68 7.58 -1.03 -15.59
N GLU A 69 8.15 0.15 -15.38
CA GLU A 69 8.00 0.90 -14.13
C GLU A 69 6.59 1.47 -14.04
N ILE A 70 5.96 1.28 -12.87
CA ILE A 70 4.66 1.85 -12.56
C ILE A 70 4.88 3.04 -11.66
N GLU A 71 4.45 4.20 -12.13
CA GLU A 71 4.52 5.45 -11.39
C GLU A 71 3.22 5.71 -10.65
N SER A 72 3.31 6.34 -9.48
CA SER A 72 2.13 6.88 -8.82
C SER A 72 1.60 8.07 -9.60
N GLU A 73 0.27 8.19 -9.74
CA GLU A 73 -0.39 9.37 -10.33
C GLU A 73 -0.86 10.37 -9.27
N ILE A 74 -0.73 10.01 -7.99
CA ILE A 74 -1.26 10.79 -6.87
C ILE A 74 -0.19 11.05 -5.82
N LYS A 75 -0.42 12.08 -5.00
CA LYS A 75 0.37 12.33 -3.81
C LYS A 75 -0.34 11.73 -2.60
N GLY A 76 0.39 11.00 -1.76
CA GLY A 76 -0.16 10.42 -0.55
C GLY A 76 0.77 9.43 0.12
N LYS A 77 0.20 8.60 0.99
CA LYS A 77 0.92 7.57 1.74
C LYS A 77 0.36 6.19 1.45
N ILE A 78 1.21 5.22 1.15
CA ILE A 78 0.75 3.83 0.95
C ILE A 78 0.28 3.28 2.29
N VAL A 79 -0.97 2.86 2.34
CA VAL A 79 -1.56 2.23 3.53
C VAL A 79 -1.68 0.72 3.38
N LYS A 80 -1.70 0.21 2.14
CA LYS A 80 -1.79 -1.23 1.88
C LYS A 80 -1.26 -1.60 0.49
N VAL A 81 -0.64 -2.77 0.38
CA VAL A 81 -0.35 -3.43 -0.89
C VAL A 81 -1.40 -4.53 -1.09
N LEU A 82 -2.11 -4.51 -2.23
CA LEU A 82 -3.18 -5.47 -2.53
C LEU A 82 -2.69 -6.70 -3.27
N VAL A 83 -1.45 -6.68 -3.78
CA VAL A 83 -0.86 -7.76 -4.60
C VAL A 83 0.43 -8.28 -3.97
N GLU A 84 0.63 -9.58 -4.06
CA GLU A 84 1.84 -10.26 -3.59
C GLU A 84 2.98 -10.16 -4.62
N ASP A 85 4.22 -10.18 -4.16
CA ASP A 85 5.39 -10.20 -5.05
C ASP A 85 5.34 -11.43 -5.96
N GLN A 86 5.76 -11.29 -7.22
CA GLN A 86 5.77 -12.36 -8.23
C GLN A 86 4.38 -12.93 -8.58
N SER A 87 3.33 -12.16 -8.37
CA SER A 87 1.96 -12.56 -8.70
C SER A 87 1.48 -12.00 -10.03
N PRO A 88 0.64 -12.74 -10.77
CA PRO A 88 0.01 -12.21 -11.99
C PRO A 88 -0.97 -11.07 -11.65
N VAL A 89 -1.01 -10.07 -12.52
CA VAL A 89 -1.91 -8.93 -12.44
C VAL A 89 -2.57 -8.65 -13.78
N GLU A 90 -3.80 -8.15 -13.72
CA GLU A 90 -4.62 -7.81 -14.88
C GLU A 90 -4.70 -6.30 -15.10
N TYR A 91 -5.19 -5.89 -16.27
CA TYR A 91 -5.46 -4.48 -16.55
C TYR A 91 -6.50 -3.92 -15.58
N ASP A 92 -6.26 -2.70 -15.10
CA ASP A 92 -7.08 -1.96 -14.13
C ASP A 92 -7.17 -2.63 -12.73
N GLN A 93 -6.37 -3.68 -12.48
CA GLN A 93 -6.32 -4.35 -11.18
C GLN A 93 -5.68 -3.42 -10.12
N PRO A 94 -6.30 -3.22 -8.94
CA PRO A 94 -5.70 -2.46 -7.85
C PRO A 94 -4.42 -3.11 -7.31
N LEU A 95 -3.34 -2.34 -7.26
CA LEU A 95 -2.02 -2.77 -6.77
C LEU A 95 -1.74 -2.25 -5.37
N PHE A 96 -1.98 -0.94 -5.17
CA PHE A 96 -1.73 -0.25 -3.91
C PHE A 96 -2.94 0.56 -3.49
N LEU A 97 -3.07 0.71 -2.18
CA LEU A 97 -4.06 1.55 -1.53
C LEU A 97 -3.32 2.71 -0.88
N VAL A 98 -3.70 3.92 -1.25
CA VAL A 98 -3.01 5.16 -0.90
C VAL A 98 -4.00 6.07 -0.19
N GLU A 99 -3.57 6.63 0.92
CA GLU A 99 -4.24 7.74 1.59
C GLU A 99 -3.70 9.04 0.99
N PRO A 100 -4.48 9.75 0.15
CA PRO A 100 -4.02 11.02 -0.43
C PRO A 100 -3.80 12.06 0.66
N ALA A 101 -2.75 12.87 0.48
CA ALA A 101 -2.28 13.89 1.42
C ALA A 101 -2.53 15.32 0.92
#